data_AF-H8WXM3-F1
#
_entry.id   AF-H8WXM3-F1
#
_cell.length_a   1.000
_cell.length_b   1.000
_cell.length_c   1.000
_cell.angle_alpha   90.00
_cell.angle_beta   90.00
_cell.angle_gamma   90.00
#
_symmetry.space_group_name_H-M   'P 1'
#
loop_
_entity.id
_entity.type
_entity.pdbx_description
1 polymer ?
#
loop_
_entity_poly.entity_id
_entity_poly.type
_entity_poly.pdbx_seq_one_letter_code
_entity_poly.pdbx_strand_id
1 'polypeptide(L)' 'MSSSSEQKPKPCCVCLDERKERDKCVLFHGVDSEDCKSILDKYTSCMKGYGFTPNPIKN' A
#
# COMPACT_ATOMS: atom_id res chain seq x y z
N MET A 1 19.52 7.30 -28.36
CA MET A 1 19.90 8.11 -27.19
C MET A 1 18.82 7.89 -26.14
N SER A 2 18.79 6.73 -25.49
CA SER A 2 19.55 6.39 -24.28
C SER A 2 19.26 7.36 -23.14
N SER A 3 18.39 6.94 -22.22
CA SER A 3 18.70 7.08 -20.80
C SER A 3 18.11 5.90 -20.06
N SER A 4 19.00 4.96 -19.72
CA SER A 4 18.72 3.89 -18.79
C SER A 4 18.41 4.52 -17.44
N SER A 5 17.23 4.24 -16.93
CA SER A 5 16.98 4.29 -15.50
C SER A 5 16.06 3.14 -15.22
N GLU A 6 16.65 1.99 -14.90
CA GLU A 6 16.03 0.86 -14.21
C GLU A 6 15.49 1.36 -12.86
N GLN A 7 14.44 2.17 -12.91
CA GLN A 7 13.73 2.68 -11.75
C GLN A 7 12.89 1.52 -11.28
N LYS A 8 13.44 0.69 -10.38
CA LYS A 8 12.62 -0.22 -9.58
C LYS A 8 11.39 0.57 -9.13
N PRO A 9 10.17 0.16 -9.54
CA PRO A 9 8.98 0.94 -9.25
C PRO A 9 8.93 1.14 -7.75
N LYS A 10 8.89 2.40 -7.32
CA LYS A 10 8.79 2.71 -5.89
C LYS A 10 7.51 2.03 -5.37
N PRO A 11 7.51 1.45 -4.15
CA PRO A 11 6.34 0.75 -3.61
C PRO A 11 5.09 1.64 -3.50
N CYS A 12 5.22 2.95 -3.67
CA CYS A 12 4.12 3.89 -3.80
C CYS A 12 3.40 3.89 -5.16
N CYS A 13 3.92 3.23 -6.21
CA CYS A 13 3.35 3.27 -7.57
C CYS A 13 2.59 2.01 -7.98
N VAL A 14 2.65 0.93 -7.20
CA VAL A 14 2.07 -0.38 -7.59
C VAL A 14 0.67 -0.62 -7.02
N CYS A 15 0.40 -0.13 -5.80
CA CYS A 15 -0.86 -0.32 -5.09
C CYS A 15 -1.40 1.06 -4.64
N LEU A 16 -1.55 1.99 -5.60
CA LEU A 16 -1.96 3.37 -5.34
C LEU A 16 -3.40 3.46 -4.83
N ASP A 17 -4.31 2.67 -5.41
CA ASP A 17 -5.73 2.69 -5.06
C ASP A 17 -5.94 2.16 -3.64
N GLU A 18 -5.41 0.97 -3.36
CA GLU A 18 -5.49 0.35 -2.03
C GLU A 18 -4.78 1.20 -0.96
N ARG A 19 -3.67 1.87 -1.30
CA ARG A 19 -3.03 2.83 -0.40
C ARG A 19 -3.94 4.01 -0.11
N LYS A 20 -4.60 4.56 -1.12
CA LYS A 20 -5.49 5.72 -1.01
C LYS A 20 -6.74 5.36 -0.21
N GLU A 21 -7.29 4.18 -0.42
CA GLU A 21 -8.38 3.64 0.39
C GLU A 21 -7.95 3.40 1.84
N ARG A 22 -6.75 2.86 2.08
CA ARG A 22 -6.22 2.67 3.43
C ARG A 22 -6.06 4.02 4.14
N ASP A 23 -5.41 5.00 3.50
CA ASP A 23 -5.24 6.33 4.06
C ASP A 23 -6.60 6.98 4.37
N LYS A 24 -7.58 6.88 3.45
CA LYS A 24 -8.94 7.34 3.70
C LYS A 24 -9.57 6.61 4.89
N CYS A 25 -9.49 5.29 4.94
CA CYS A 25 -10.10 4.50 6.00
C CYS A 25 -9.52 4.87 7.37
N VAL A 26 -8.20 4.95 7.49
CA VAL A 26 -7.53 5.38 8.71
C VAL A 26 -7.86 6.83 9.07
N LEU A 27 -8.01 7.71 8.07
CA LEU A 27 -8.38 9.11 8.30
C LEU A 27 -9.83 9.26 8.79
N PHE A 28 -10.75 8.46 8.27
CA PHE A 28 -12.19 8.54 8.61
C PHE A 28 -12.56 7.75 9.86
N HIS A 29 -11.96 6.58 10.06
CA HIS A 29 -12.34 5.64 11.11
C HIS A 29 -11.26 5.44 12.18
N GLY A 30 -10.00 5.73 11.87
CA GLY A 30 -8.85 5.49 12.75
C GLY A 30 -8.12 4.18 12.42
N VAL A 31 -6.89 4.05 12.94
CA VAL A 31 -6.03 2.87 12.75
C VAL A 31 -6.58 1.59 13.39
N ASP A 32 -7.50 1.71 14.35
CA ASP A 32 -8.08 0.59 15.10
C ASP A 32 -9.31 -0.03 14.41
N SER A 33 -9.78 0.55 13.30
CA SER A 33 -10.99 0.07 12.66
C SER A 33 -10.82 -1.24 11.91
N GLU A 34 -11.73 -2.16 12.20
CA GLU A 34 -11.78 -3.48 11.55
C GLU A 34 -12.09 -3.39 10.06
N ASP A 35 -12.87 -2.39 9.63
CA ASP A 35 -13.10 -2.09 8.21
C ASP A 35 -11.79 -1.83 7.45
N CYS A 36 -10.82 -1.20 8.11
CA CYS A 36 -9.52 -0.92 7.50
C CYS A 36 -8.65 -2.18 7.39
N LYS A 37 -8.90 -3.24 8.16
CA LYS A 37 -8.16 -4.52 8.05
C LYS A 37 -8.35 -5.14 6.66
N SER A 38 -9.57 -5.11 6.12
CA SER A 38 -9.86 -5.65 4.79
C SER A 38 -9.09 -4.89 3.69
N ILE A 39 -8.99 -3.57 3.83
CA ILE A 39 -8.25 -2.72 2.89
C ILE A 39 -6.72 -2.91 3.04
N LEU A 40 -6.24 -3.06 4.27
CA LEU A 40 -4.84 -3.38 4.56
C LEU A 40 -4.43 -4.75 3.99
N ASP A 41 -5.32 -5.74 4.05
CA ASP A 41 -5.06 -7.07 3.50
C ASP A 41 -4.96 -7.04 1.96
N LYS A 42 -5.84 -6.28 1.29
CA LYS A 42 -5.74 -5.99 -0.15
C LYS A 42 -4.45 -5.28 -0.51
N TYR A 43 -4.10 -4.21 0.19
CA TYR A 43 -2.85 -3.47 0.00
C TYR A 43 -1.61 -4.38 0.19
N THR A 44 -1.66 -5.24 1.20
CA THR A 44 -0.61 -6.21 1.51
C THR A 44 -0.47 -7.26 0.42
N SER A 45 -1.57 -7.83 -0.03
CA SER A 45 -1.59 -8.82 -1.12
C SER A 45 -1.06 -8.23 -2.42
N CYS A 46 -1.45 -6.99 -2.75
CA CYS A 46 -0.93 -6.27 -3.90
C CYS A 46 0.59 -6.08 -3.79
N MET A 47 1.09 -5.51 -2.68
CA MET A 47 2.54 -5.27 -2.52
C MET A 47 3.34 -6.59 -2.54
N LYS A 48 2.83 -7.65 -1.91
CA LYS A 48 3.46 -8.99 -1.93
C LYS A 48 3.55 -9.56 -3.34
N GLY A 49 2.54 -9.33 -4.19
CA GLY A 49 2.56 -9.72 -5.60
C GLY A 49 3.70 -9.09 -6.38
N TYR A 50 4.16 -7.91 -5.96
CA TYR A 50 5.32 -7.23 -6.53
C TYR A 50 6.64 -7.48 -5.77
N GLY A 51 6.63 -8.35 -4.75
CA GLY A 51 7.81 -8.64 -3.93
C GLY A 51 8.12 -7.60 -2.86
N PHE A 52 7.18 -6.71 -2.53
CA PHE A 52 7.31 -5.72 -1.47
C PHE A 52 6.49 -6.12 -0.24
N THR A 53 7.04 -5.94 0.95
CA THR A 53 6.32 -6.14 2.22
C THR A 53 5.91 -4.78 2.80
N PRO A 54 4.60 -4.47 2.87
CA PRO A 54 4.16 -3.26 3.54
C PRO A 54 4.44 -3.35 5.04
N ASN A 55 4.73 -2.20 5.64
CA ASN A 55 4.92 -2.12 7.08
C ASN A 55 3.55 -2.23 7.78
N PRO A 56 3.38 -3.15 8.75
CA PRO A 56 2.16 -3.22 9.54
C PRO A 56 2.00 -1.93 10.32
N ILE A 57 0.81 -1.33 10.26
CA ILE A 57 0.45 -0.20 11.11
C ILE A 57 0.32 -0.76 12.54
N LYS A 58 1.38 -0.63 13.33
CA LYS A 58 1.41 -1.04 14.74
C LYS A 58 1.12 0.21 15.58
N ASN A 59 0.19 0.06 16.52
CA ASN A 59 -0.19 1.06 17.51
C ASN A 59 0.99 1.46 18.40
#